data_AF-A0A7S4MG15-F1
#
_entry.id   AF-A0A7S4MG15-F1
#
_cell.length_a   1.000
_cell.length_b   1.000
_cell.length_c   1.000
_cell.angle_alpha   90.00
_cell.angle_beta   90.00
_cell.angle_gamma   90.00
#
_symmetry.space_group_name_H-M   'P 1'
#
loop_
_entity.id
_entity.type
_entity.pdbx_description
1 polymer ?
#
loop_
_entity_poly.entity_id
_entity_poly.type
_entity_poly.pdbx_seq_one_letter_code
_entity_poly.pdbx_strand_id
1 'polypeptide(L)'
;DKALAQQFAVRGADDDNTLLLSLFDAALDLMRVRDPASLLWMLINSQRVDEDLDVALRHPEQWDQAIVIRRWWDGVTSDLEFRMFIVDGKPTGLTQYNQFVHSPRIASRGAAIADALCSYFNTEVLPRLRSTPFFEAVGGRFTCDFALHPEALGVLDCQEGRRPNEAALLSKEHIKLVELNCYYEATGMGLFDFHADKPRLDAGPFEWRVRTEPMPHASVRLENEWRDLLRPLSKTQSPSMSPSARRVTDEALEQLVRASA
;
A
#
# COMPACT_ATOMS: atom_id res chain seq x y z
N ASP A 1 -3.94 -9.85 -25.49
CA ASP A 1 -4.23 -11.29 -25.39
C ASP A 1 -5.73 -11.50 -25.18
N LYS A 2 -6.46 -11.93 -26.22
CA LYS A 2 -7.93 -12.10 -26.15
C LYS A 2 -8.34 -13.41 -25.45
N ALA A 3 -7.47 -14.42 -25.45
CA ALA A 3 -7.74 -15.72 -24.83
C ALA A 3 -7.66 -15.62 -23.30
N LEU A 4 -6.68 -14.87 -22.78
CA LEU A 4 -6.60 -14.59 -21.34
C LEU A 4 -7.84 -13.83 -20.84
N ALA A 5 -8.26 -12.79 -21.56
CA ALA A 5 -9.45 -12.02 -21.20
C ALA A 5 -10.71 -12.91 -21.15
N GLN A 6 -10.84 -13.88 -22.05
CA GLN A 6 -11.95 -14.85 -22.03
C GLN A 6 -11.88 -15.80 -20.84
N GLN A 7 -10.70 -16.21 -20.38
CA GLN A 7 -10.55 -17.08 -19.21
C GLN A 7 -10.96 -16.38 -17.91
N PHE A 8 -10.63 -15.09 -17.78
CA PHE A 8 -11.05 -14.27 -16.62
C PHE A 8 -12.50 -13.77 -16.74
N ALA A 9 -13.06 -13.68 -17.95
CA ALA A 9 -14.46 -13.27 -18.15
C ALA A 9 -15.51 -14.24 -17.58
N VAL A 10 -15.10 -15.47 -17.24
CA VAL A 10 -15.99 -16.46 -16.59
C VAL A 10 -16.14 -16.22 -15.08
N ARG A 11 -15.23 -15.46 -14.45
CA ARG A 11 -15.30 -15.11 -13.03
C ARG A 11 -16.16 -13.87 -12.78
N GLY A 12 -16.95 -13.89 -11.71
CA GLY A 12 -17.66 -12.70 -11.24
C GLY A 12 -16.69 -11.66 -10.70
N ALA A 13 -17.09 -10.38 -10.70
CA ALA A 13 -16.25 -9.30 -10.18
C ALA A 13 -15.92 -9.47 -8.67
N ASP A 14 -16.84 -10.08 -7.91
CA ASP A 14 -16.65 -10.38 -6.48
C ASP A 14 -15.58 -11.46 -6.24
N ASP A 15 -15.51 -12.47 -7.13
CA ASP A 15 -14.50 -13.53 -7.06
C ASP A 15 -13.10 -12.95 -7.32
N ASP A 16 -12.98 -12.12 -8.36
CA ASP A 16 -11.71 -11.46 -8.71
C ASP A 16 -11.25 -10.52 -7.58
N ASN A 17 -12.17 -9.76 -6.99
CA ASN A 17 -11.85 -8.87 -5.87
C ASN A 17 -11.33 -9.63 -4.64
N THR A 18 -11.98 -10.75 -4.29
CA THR A 18 -11.57 -11.60 -3.15
C THR A 18 -10.17 -12.19 -3.36
N LEU A 19 -9.89 -12.64 -4.58
CA LEU A 19 -8.57 -13.16 -4.96
C LEU A 19 -7.49 -12.07 -4.89
N LEU A 20 -7.79 -10.86 -5.33
CA LEU A 20 -6.86 -9.74 -5.26
C LEU A 20 -6.55 -9.35 -3.82
N LEU A 21 -7.57 -9.22 -2.96
CA LEU A 21 -7.35 -8.96 -1.52
C LEU A 21 -6.43 -10.02 -0.90
N SER A 22 -6.70 -11.30 -1.18
CA SER A 22 -5.88 -12.42 -0.68
C SER A 22 -4.45 -12.36 -1.19
N LEU A 23 -4.26 -12.02 -2.48
CA LEU A 23 -2.94 -11.88 -3.09
C LEU A 23 -2.15 -10.73 -2.46
N PHE A 24 -2.77 -9.56 -2.28
CA PHE A 24 -2.11 -8.40 -1.72
C PHE A 24 -1.79 -8.56 -0.22
N ASP A 25 -2.67 -9.21 0.55
CA ASP A 25 -2.38 -9.53 1.96
C ASP A 25 -1.24 -10.56 2.06
N ALA A 26 -1.21 -11.57 1.19
CA ALA A 26 -0.08 -12.50 1.14
C ALA A 26 1.23 -11.80 0.73
N ALA A 27 1.17 -10.89 -0.25
CA ALA A 27 2.33 -10.10 -0.66
C ALA A 27 2.84 -9.18 0.46
N LEU A 28 1.93 -8.57 1.22
CA LEU A 28 2.24 -7.79 2.41
C LEU A 28 2.95 -8.65 3.45
N ASP A 29 2.41 -9.82 3.78
CA ASP A 29 3.02 -10.76 4.73
C ASP A 29 4.43 -11.23 4.31
N LEU A 30 4.71 -11.35 3.01
CA LEU A 30 6.05 -11.67 2.50
C LEU A 30 7.09 -10.58 2.79
N MET A 31 6.67 -9.34 3.03
CA MET A 31 7.59 -8.26 3.45
C MET A 31 8.08 -8.41 4.90
N ARG A 32 7.51 -9.35 5.67
CA ARG A 32 7.94 -9.65 7.03
C ARG A 32 9.20 -10.52 7.04
N VAL A 33 10.36 -9.89 7.19
CA VAL A 33 11.65 -10.58 7.33
C VAL A 33 11.89 -11.07 8.77
N ARG A 34 12.47 -12.26 8.92
CA ARG A 34 12.76 -12.89 10.23
C ARG A 34 14.25 -13.12 10.49
N ASP A 35 15.06 -13.00 9.44
CA ASP A 35 16.49 -13.26 9.47
C ASP A 35 17.21 -12.30 8.49
N PRO A 36 18.53 -12.07 8.69
CA PRO A 36 19.30 -11.17 7.82
C PRO A 36 19.40 -11.63 6.37
N ALA A 37 19.38 -12.94 6.08
CA ALA A 37 19.52 -13.44 4.72
C ALA A 37 18.28 -13.10 3.88
N SER A 38 17.07 -13.28 4.44
CA SER A 38 15.81 -12.85 3.83
C SER A 38 15.76 -11.34 3.60
N LEU A 39 16.26 -10.53 4.55
CA LEU A 39 16.35 -9.08 4.39
C LEU A 39 17.25 -8.69 3.20
N LEU A 40 18.47 -9.23 3.16
CA LEU A 40 19.41 -8.94 2.06
C LEU A 40 18.86 -9.43 0.72
N TRP A 41 18.26 -10.61 0.69
CA TRP A 41 17.64 -11.14 -0.52
C TRP A 41 16.55 -10.20 -1.05
N MET A 42 15.68 -9.69 -0.18
CA MET A 42 14.62 -8.75 -0.55
C MET A 42 15.19 -7.42 -1.08
N LEU A 43 16.24 -6.88 -0.44
CA LEU A 43 16.87 -5.64 -0.89
C LEU A 43 17.55 -5.81 -2.26
N ILE A 44 18.28 -6.91 -2.48
CA ILE A 44 19.01 -7.18 -3.73
C ILE A 44 18.07 -7.42 -4.91
N ASN A 45 16.91 -8.04 -4.67
CA ASN A 45 15.95 -8.37 -5.73
C ASN A 45 14.83 -7.32 -5.88
N SER A 46 14.92 -6.19 -5.19
CA SER A 46 13.93 -5.12 -5.29
C SER A 46 14.29 -4.14 -6.40
N GLN A 47 13.45 -4.07 -7.44
CA GLN A 47 13.59 -3.06 -8.50
C GLN A 47 13.57 -1.64 -7.94
N ARG A 48 12.77 -1.36 -6.90
CA ARG A 48 12.74 -0.01 -6.30
C ARG A 48 14.06 0.35 -5.61
N VAL A 49 14.69 -0.62 -4.94
CA VAL A 49 16.01 -0.40 -4.32
C VAL A 49 17.08 -0.16 -5.40
N ASP A 50 17.01 -0.88 -6.52
CA ASP A 50 17.88 -0.65 -7.68
C ASP A 50 17.72 0.77 -8.25
N GLU A 51 16.47 1.21 -8.46
CA GLU A 51 16.14 2.57 -8.92
C GLU A 51 16.64 3.66 -7.96
N ASP A 52 16.42 3.49 -6.65
CA ASP A 52 16.89 4.44 -5.62
C ASP A 52 18.43 4.53 -5.61
N LEU A 53 19.12 3.39 -5.73
CA LEU A 53 20.59 3.35 -5.77
C LEU A 53 21.14 3.97 -7.05
N ASP A 54 20.50 3.75 -8.20
CA ASP A 54 20.88 4.37 -9.49
C ASP A 54 20.78 5.90 -9.41
N VAL A 55 19.72 6.45 -8.78
CA VAL A 55 19.62 7.89 -8.52
C VAL A 55 20.72 8.37 -7.57
N ALA A 56 20.95 7.67 -6.46
CA ALA A 56 21.98 8.04 -5.48
C ALA A 56 23.40 8.05 -6.09
N LEU A 57 23.72 7.07 -6.95
CA LEU A 57 25.02 6.96 -7.62
C LEU A 57 25.24 8.04 -8.69
N ARG A 58 24.18 8.62 -9.25
CA ARG A 58 24.27 9.79 -10.15
C ARG A 58 24.55 11.10 -9.41
N HIS A 59 24.29 11.15 -8.11
CA HIS A 59 24.48 12.32 -7.24
C HIS A 59 25.34 11.96 -6.01
N PRO A 60 26.58 11.47 -6.20
CA PRO A 60 27.40 10.96 -5.11
C PRO A 60 27.76 12.02 -4.07
N GLU A 61 27.71 13.30 -4.41
CA GLU A 61 27.90 14.42 -3.49
C GLU A 61 26.77 14.59 -2.47
N GLN A 62 25.62 13.93 -2.70
CA GLN A 62 24.44 13.93 -1.84
C GLN A 62 24.16 12.55 -1.22
N TRP A 63 25.18 11.68 -1.15
CA TRP A 63 25.01 10.32 -0.63
C TRP A 63 24.59 10.33 0.84
N ASP A 64 23.34 9.96 1.10
CA ASP A 64 22.75 9.79 2.44
C ASP A 64 21.87 8.54 2.49
N GLN A 65 22.33 7.44 1.87
CA GLN A 65 21.57 6.20 1.81
C GLN A 65 21.62 5.44 3.13
N ALA A 66 20.46 4.94 3.58
CA ALA A 66 20.33 4.20 4.83
C ALA A 66 19.44 2.95 4.65
N ILE A 67 19.76 1.88 5.40
CA ILE A 67 18.87 0.73 5.53
C ILE A 67 17.94 0.98 6.72
N VAL A 68 16.65 1.11 6.45
CA VAL A 68 15.63 1.32 7.48
C VAL A 68 14.94 0.00 7.80
N ILE A 69 15.10 -0.47 9.04
CA ILE A 69 14.41 -1.67 9.54
C ILE A 69 13.30 -1.23 10.49
N ARG A 70 12.07 -1.61 10.18
CA ARG A 70 10.87 -1.28 10.97
C ARG A 70 10.33 -2.52 11.65
N ARG A 71 9.83 -2.37 12.87
CA ARG A 71 9.09 -3.43 13.54
C ARG A 71 7.80 -3.72 12.76
N TRP A 72 7.56 -4.99 12.46
CA TRP A 72 6.30 -5.44 11.87
C TRP A 72 5.11 -5.06 12.75
N TRP A 73 4.06 -4.50 12.15
CA TRP A 73 2.83 -4.16 12.85
C TRP A 73 1.80 -5.28 12.62
N ASP A 74 1.60 -6.13 13.62
CA ASP A 74 0.65 -7.23 13.50
C ASP A 74 -0.77 -6.69 13.23
N GLY A 75 -1.52 -7.39 12.37
CA GLY A 75 -2.88 -7.01 11.99
C GLY A 75 -2.98 -6.01 10.82
N VAL A 76 -1.86 -5.52 10.28
CA VAL A 76 -1.88 -4.70 9.05
C VAL A 76 -2.49 -5.48 7.88
N THR A 77 -3.33 -4.82 7.08
CA THR A 77 -3.94 -5.40 5.88
C THR A 77 -3.82 -4.43 4.71
N SER A 78 -3.70 -4.97 3.50
CA SER A 78 -3.37 -4.20 2.30
C SER A 78 -4.47 -3.21 1.87
N ASP A 79 -5.72 -3.47 2.24
CA ASP A 79 -6.84 -2.60 1.93
C ASP A 79 -6.92 -1.39 2.87
N LEU A 80 -6.43 -1.50 4.11
CA LEU A 80 -6.47 -0.45 5.14
C LEU A 80 -5.26 0.49 5.08
N GLU A 81 -4.70 0.65 3.89
CA GLU A 81 -3.70 1.66 3.57
C GLU A 81 -4.32 2.82 2.79
N PHE A 82 -3.90 4.05 3.11
CA PHE A 82 -4.47 5.28 2.57
C PHE A 82 -3.36 6.27 2.23
N ARG A 83 -3.55 7.01 1.13
CA ARG A 83 -2.66 8.11 0.74
C ARG A 83 -3.37 9.44 0.90
N MET A 84 -2.76 10.34 1.65
CA MET A 84 -3.23 11.71 1.85
C MET A 84 -2.34 12.69 1.09
N PHE A 85 -2.97 13.63 0.39
CA PHE A 85 -2.30 14.73 -0.31
C PHE A 85 -2.28 15.96 0.58
N ILE A 86 -1.10 16.55 0.75
CA ILE A 86 -0.86 17.73 1.58
C ILE A 86 -0.41 18.87 0.68
N VAL A 87 -1.08 20.02 0.78
CA VAL A 87 -0.71 21.27 0.11
C VAL A 87 -0.77 22.40 1.14
N ASP A 88 0.26 23.23 1.18
CA ASP A 88 0.44 24.30 2.17
C ASP A 88 0.26 23.80 3.62
N GLY A 89 0.74 22.58 3.89
CA GLY A 89 0.66 21.93 5.20
C GLY A 89 -0.76 21.51 5.62
N LYS A 90 -1.72 21.43 4.69
CA LYS A 90 -3.11 21.02 4.93
C LYS A 90 -3.50 19.80 4.09
N PRO A 91 -4.28 18.85 4.63
CA PRO A 91 -4.89 17.80 3.84
C PRO A 91 -5.82 18.38 2.77
N THR A 92 -5.63 18.00 1.52
CA THR A 92 -6.49 18.41 0.38
C THR A 92 -7.13 17.24 -0.34
N GLY A 93 -6.57 16.04 -0.19
CA GLY A 93 -7.19 14.83 -0.72
C GLY A 93 -6.79 13.61 0.09
N LEU A 94 -7.63 12.58 0.04
CA LEU A 94 -7.35 11.28 0.64
C LEU A 94 -7.91 10.19 -0.27
N THR A 95 -7.16 9.10 -0.43
CA THR A 95 -7.58 7.95 -1.24
C THR A 95 -7.23 6.64 -0.55
N GLN A 96 -8.03 5.61 -0.79
CA GLN A 96 -7.58 4.22 -0.62
C GLN A 96 -6.30 4.02 -1.45
N TYR A 97 -5.26 3.43 -0.86
CA TYR A 97 -3.96 3.24 -1.52
C TYR A 97 -4.06 2.19 -2.62
N ASN A 98 -4.58 1.00 -2.29
CA ASN A 98 -4.80 -0.05 -3.26
C ASN A 98 -6.05 0.20 -4.11
N GLN A 99 -5.84 0.85 -5.26
CA GLN A 99 -6.90 1.21 -6.20
C GLN A 99 -7.51 0.02 -6.99
N PHE A 100 -7.00 -1.21 -6.84
CA PHE A 100 -7.52 -2.37 -7.59
C PHE A 100 -8.63 -3.11 -6.85
N VAL A 101 -8.73 -2.94 -5.53
CA VAL A 101 -9.65 -3.69 -4.68
C VAL A 101 -10.77 -2.80 -4.15
N HIS A 102 -11.97 -3.35 -4.10
CA HIS A 102 -13.07 -2.85 -3.32
C HIS A 102 -13.06 -3.53 -1.94
N SER A 103 -13.03 -2.71 -0.89
CA SER A 103 -13.15 -3.19 0.48
C SER A 103 -14.49 -2.74 1.06
N PRO A 104 -15.46 -3.66 1.28
CA PRO A 104 -16.78 -3.30 1.81
C PRO A 104 -16.70 -2.58 3.16
N ARG A 105 -15.72 -2.95 4.00
CA ARG A 105 -15.49 -2.33 5.31
C ARG A 105 -15.02 -0.88 5.23
N ILE A 106 -14.30 -0.51 4.16
CA ILE A 106 -13.87 0.87 3.91
C ILE A 106 -15.00 1.65 3.24
N ALA A 107 -15.64 1.07 2.22
CA ALA A 107 -16.72 1.73 1.48
C ALA A 107 -17.88 2.15 2.39
N SER A 108 -18.20 1.35 3.41
CA SER A 108 -19.23 1.66 4.42
C SER A 108 -18.80 2.69 5.48
N ARG A 109 -17.51 3.02 5.60
CA ARG A 109 -16.95 3.87 6.67
C ARG A 109 -16.13 5.06 6.16
N GLY A 110 -16.15 5.32 4.86
CA GLY A 110 -15.19 6.22 4.21
C GLY A 110 -15.05 7.60 4.87
N ALA A 111 -16.17 8.24 5.21
CA ALA A 111 -16.14 9.56 5.87
C ALA A 111 -15.50 9.50 7.27
N ALA A 112 -15.87 8.53 8.10
CA ALA A 112 -15.32 8.37 9.44
C ALA A 112 -13.81 8.06 9.42
N ILE A 113 -13.37 7.24 8.46
CA ILE A 113 -11.94 6.96 8.23
C ILE A 113 -11.21 8.25 7.82
N ALA A 114 -11.75 9.01 6.87
CA ALA A 114 -11.15 10.24 6.39
C ALA A 114 -11.00 11.28 7.51
N ASP A 115 -12.04 11.49 8.30
CA ASP A 115 -12.02 12.41 9.44
C ASP A 115 -10.98 11.99 10.48
N ALA A 116 -10.89 10.70 10.80
CA ALA A 116 -9.94 10.19 11.78
C ALA A 116 -8.48 10.33 11.30
N LEU A 117 -8.20 10.05 10.02
CA LEU A 117 -6.87 10.24 9.45
C LEU A 117 -6.47 11.72 9.36
N CYS A 118 -7.40 12.60 8.97
CA CYS A 118 -7.19 14.04 8.97
C CYS A 118 -6.92 14.57 10.38
N SER A 119 -7.68 14.10 11.38
CA SER A 119 -7.46 14.43 12.78
C SER A 119 -6.06 14.00 13.22
N TYR A 120 -5.71 12.74 13.01
CA TYR A 120 -4.39 12.19 13.34
C TYR A 120 -3.25 12.94 12.66
N PHE A 121 -3.39 13.29 11.37
CA PHE A 121 -2.39 14.09 10.68
C PHE A 121 -2.18 15.44 11.37
N ASN A 122 -3.26 16.16 11.65
CA ASN A 122 -3.19 17.50 12.23
C ASN A 122 -2.68 17.50 13.68
N THR A 123 -3.01 16.48 14.47
CA THR A 123 -2.66 16.44 15.90
C THR A 123 -1.33 15.74 16.18
N GLU A 124 -0.96 14.71 15.40
CA GLU A 124 0.21 13.89 15.68
C GLU A 124 1.34 14.07 14.67
N VAL A 125 1.03 14.13 13.37
CA VAL A 125 2.05 14.13 12.30
C VAL A 125 2.57 15.53 12.01
N LEU A 126 1.68 16.45 11.64
CA LEU A 126 2.02 17.80 11.21
C LEU A 126 2.86 18.57 12.25
N PRO A 127 2.55 18.54 13.57
CA PRO A 127 3.36 19.25 14.57
C PRO A 127 4.82 18.77 14.60
N ARG A 128 5.06 17.48 14.33
CA ARG A 128 6.41 16.90 14.30
C ARG A 128 7.13 17.25 13.00
N LEU A 129 6.42 17.26 11.87
CA LEU A 129 7.01 17.56 10.57
C LEU A 129 7.39 19.02 10.38
N ARG A 130 6.61 19.97 10.92
CA ARG A 130 6.80 21.42 10.70
C ARG A 130 8.20 21.94 11.01
N SER A 131 8.94 21.28 11.89
CA SER A 131 10.30 21.67 12.30
C SER A 131 11.41 20.89 11.59
N THR A 132 11.06 20.03 10.63
CA THR A 132 12.03 19.18 9.93
C THR A 132 12.53 19.84 8.65
N PRO A 133 13.79 19.59 8.23
CA PRO A 133 14.30 20.04 6.94
C PRO A 133 13.47 19.53 5.75
N PHE A 134 12.86 18.34 5.88
CA PHE A 134 11.96 17.80 4.86
C PHE A 134 10.77 18.73 4.58
N PHE A 135 10.07 19.18 5.63
CA PHE A 135 8.89 20.04 5.46
C PHE A 135 9.24 21.38 4.80
N GLU A 136 10.40 21.95 5.15
CA GLU A 136 10.95 23.13 4.51
C GLU A 136 11.29 22.88 3.03
N ALA A 137 12.01 21.78 2.75
CA ALA A 137 12.43 21.42 1.39
C ALA A 137 11.26 21.20 0.42
N VAL A 138 10.17 20.61 0.90
CA VAL A 138 8.96 20.37 0.09
C VAL A 138 7.94 21.51 0.15
N GLY A 139 8.22 22.59 0.89
CA GLY A 139 7.34 23.75 1.01
C GLY A 139 5.93 23.41 1.52
N GLY A 140 5.81 22.41 2.40
CA GLY A 140 4.52 21.92 2.88
C GLY A 140 3.66 21.19 1.82
N ARG A 141 4.26 20.75 0.71
CA ARG A 141 3.60 20.06 -0.40
C ARG A 141 4.14 18.63 -0.59
N PHE A 142 3.43 17.63 -0.08
CA PHE A 142 3.88 16.23 -0.05
C PHE A 142 2.68 15.27 0.06
N THR A 143 2.94 13.97 0.06
CA THR A 143 1.92 12.97 0.38
C THR A 143 2.33 12.13 1.59
N CYS A 144 1.33 11.68 2.36
CA CYS A 144 1.51 10.79 3.51
C CYS A 144 0.77 9.50 3.25
N ASP A 145 1.44 8.37 3.48
CA ASP A 145 0.76 7.08 3.52
C ASP A 145 0.47 6.69 4.97
N PHE A 146 -0.73 6.22 5.21
CA PHE A 146 -1.22 5.78 6.50
C PHE A 146 -1.65 4.33 6.42
N ALA A 147 -1.43 3.59 7.50
CA ALA A 147 -2.05 2.30 7.72
C ALA A 147 -2.98 2.40 8.93
N LEU A 148 -4.17 1.80 8.80
CA LEU A 148 -5.19 1.74 9.84
C LEU A 148 -5.29 0.30 10.36
N HIS A 149 -5.23 0.12 11.67
CA HIS A 149 -5.43 -1.18 12.28
C HIS A 149 -6.89 -1.62 12.14
N PRO A 150 -7.19 -2.90 11.87
CA PRO A 150 -8.57 -3.39 11.77
C PRO A 150 -9.42 -3.11 13.02
N GLU A 151 -8.84 -3.13 14.23
CA GLU A 151 -9.57 -2.82 15.47
C GLU A 151 -10.10 -1.38 15.51
N ALA A 152 -9.46 -0.46 14.76
CA ALA A 152 -9.93 0.91 14.64
C ALA A 152 -11.34 0.98 14.05
N LEU A 153 -11.72 0.03 13.18
CA LEU A 153 -13.03 0.00 12.56
C LEU A 153 -14.15 -0.20 13.60
N GLY A 154 -13.92 -1.05 14.60
CA GLY A 154 -14.88 -1.24 15.69
C GLY A 154 -15.01 0.01 16.58
N VAL A 155 -13.93 0.79 16.72
CA VAL A 155 -13.97 2.09 17.41
C VAL A 155 -14.77 3.12 16.62
N LEU A 156 -14.64 3.11 15.29
CA LEU A 156 -15.38 4.00 14.40
C LEU A 156 -16.89 3.64 14.36
N ASP A 157 -17.23 2.36 14.37
CA ASP A 157 -18.63 1.89 14.40
C ASP A 157 -19.38 2.36 15.64
N CYS A 158 -18.70 2.38 16.79
CA CYS A 158 -19.27 2.88 18.05
C CYS A 158 -19.56 4.40 18.06
N GLN A 159 -19.17 5.12 17.00
CA GLN A 159 -19.32 6.57 16.89
C GLN A 159 -20.43 7.00 15.94
N GLU A 160 -21.06 6.07 15.23
CA GLU A 160 -22.14 6.41 14.31
C GLU A 160 -23.28 7.10 15.09
N GLY A 161 -23.56 8.36 14.74
CA GLY A 161 -24.54 9.21 15.41
C GLY A 161 -24.01 10.11 16.55
N ARG A 162 -22.71 10.06 16.89
CA ARG A 162 -22.10 11.03 17.83
C ARG A 162 -21.85 12.38 17.15
N ARG A 163 -21.84 13.45 17.93
CA ARG A 163 -21.46 14.78 17.43
C ARG A 163 -19.98 14.78 17.01
N PRO A 164 -19.57 15.55 15.98
CA PRO A 164 -18.17 15.61 15.51
C PRO A 164 -17.15 15.89 16.62
N ASN A 165 -17.57 16.63 17.65
CA ASN A 165 -16.74 17.05 18.77
C ASN A 165 -16.56 15.95 19.84
N GLU A 166 -17.27 14.83 19.72
CA GLU A 166 -17.26 13.67 20.63
C GLU A 166 -16.72 12.39 19.96
N ALA A 167 -16.18 12.51 18.74
CA ALA A 167 -15.53 11.42 18.05
C ALA A 167 -14.38 10.90 18.91
N ALA A 168 -14.40 9.61 19.27
CA ALA A 168 -13.31 9.03 20.02
C ALA A 168 -12.08 9.06 19.10
N LEU A 169 -11.07 9.82 19.54
CA LEU A 169 -9.82 9.94 18.81
C LEU A 169 -9.21 8.54 18.69
N LEU A 170 -8.96 8.11 17.46
CA LEU A 170 -8.17 6.92 17.22
C LEU A 170 -6.80 7.13 17.87
N SER A 171 -6.47 6.27 18.82
CA SER A 171 -5.15 6.26 19.45
C SER A 171 -4.01 6.00 18.45
N LYS A 172 -2.77 6.28 18.85
CA LYS A 172 -1.56 5.98 18.08
C LYS A 172 -1.36 4.47 17.84
N GLU A 173 -2.11 3.62 18.53
CA GLU A 173 -2.14 2.17 18.36
C GLU A 173 -3.06 1.77 17.20
N HIS A 174 -3.94 2.66 16.74
CA HIS A 174 -4.87 2.42 15.64
C HIS A 174 -4.38 2.94 14.30
N ILE A 175 -3.60 4.02 14.26
CA ILE A 175 -3.10 4.64 13.02
C ILE A 175 -1.59 4.73 13.07
N LYS A 176 -0.93 4.38 11.97
CA LYS A 176 0.51 4.63 11.75
C LYS A 176 0.74 5.42 10.48
N LEU A 177 1.69 6.35 10.53
CA LEU A 177 2.31 6.90 9.34
C LEU A 177 3.27 5.85 8.77
N VAL A 178 3.11 5.49 7.50
CA VAL A 178 3.89 4.48 6.79
C VAL A 178 5.04 5.13 6.03
N GLU A 179 4.74 6.17 5.25
CA GLU A 179 5.71 6.79 4.34
C GLU A 179 5.37 8.27 4.11
N LEU A 180 6.41 9.05 3.82
CA LEU A 180 6.30 10.40 3.28
C LEU A 180 6.87 10.39 1.87
N ASN A 181 6.10 10.90 0.91
CA ASN A 181 6.49 10.94 -0.49
C ASN A 181 6.41 12.38 -1.00
N CYS A 182 7.30 12.76 -1.93
CA CYS A 182 7.19 14.04 -2.61
C CYS A 182 5.85 14.14 -3.37
N TYR A 183 5.32 15.34 -3.58
CA TYR A 183 4.08 15.50 -4.36
C TYR A 183 4.37 15.91 -5.81
N TYR A 184 4.55 14.92 -6.68
CA TYR A 184 4.84 15.07 -8.11
C TYR A 184 4.35 13.87 -8.92
N GLU A 185 4.47 13.94 -10.25
CA GLU A 185 3.82 13.01 -11.19
C GLU A 185 4.22 11.54 -11.03
N ALA A 186 5.45 11.22 -10.61
CA ALA A 186 5.87 9.83 -10.43
C ALA A 186 5.35 9.22 -9.12
N THR A 187 4.76 10.02 -8.23
CA THR A 187 4.17 9.52 -6.99
C THR A 187 2.80 8.93 -7.29
N GLY A 188 2.58 7.66 -6.91
CA GLY A 188 1.29 7.00 -7.10
C GLY A 188 0.10 7.84 -6.60
N MET A 189 -0.93 8.00 -7.42
CA MET A 189 -2.04 8.90 -7.08
C MET A 189 -3.24 8.20 -6.43
N GLY A 190 -3.16 6.90 -6.19
CA GLY A 190 -4.31 6.08 -5.78
C GLY A 190 -5.46 6.26 -6.77
N LEU A 191 -6.62 6.70 -6.31
CA LEU A 191 -7.81 6.94 -7.14
C LEU A 191 -7.90 8.36 -7.75
N PHE A 192 -6.84 9.16 -7.60
CA PHE A 192 -6.70 10.45 -8.30
C PHE A 192 -5.91 10.30 -9.59
N ASP A 193 -6.12 11.23 -10.52
CA ASP A 193 -5.28 11.42 -11.69
C ASP A 193 -4.42 12.68 -11.49
N PHE A 194 -3.09 12.57 -11.63
CA PHE A 194 -2.20 13.70 -11.33
C PHE A 194 -2.54 14.94 -12.16
N HIS A 195 -2.78 14.78 -13.46
CA HIS A 195 -2.98 15.93 -14.35
C HIS A 195 -4.39 16.49 -14.25
N ALA A 196 -5.40 15.61 -14.21
CA ALA A 196 -6.80 16.02 -14.18
C ALA A 196 -7.24 16.55 -12.80
N ASP A 197 -6.70 16.00 -11.71
CA ASP A 197 -7.11 16.37 -10.36
C ASP A 197 -6.16 17.35 -9.67
N LYS A 198 -4.97 17.65 -10.21
CA LYS A 198 -4.04 18.62 -9.60
C LYS A 198 -4.68 19.98 -9.27
N PRO A 199 -5.51 20.61 -10.13
CA PRO A 199 -6.19 21.85 -9.74
C PRO A 199 -7.11 21.69 -8.52
N ARG A 200 -7.74 20.51 -8.37
CA ARG A 200 -8.60 20.19 -7.22
C ARG A 200 -7.78 19.90 -5.97
N LEU A 201 -6.70 19.14 -6.09
CA LEU A 201 -5.81 18.82 -4.98
C LEU A 201 -5.01 20.06 -4.50
N ASP A 202 -4.74 21.02 -5.38
CA ASP A 202 -3.98 22.24 -5.02
C ASP A 202 -4.86 23.31 -4.36
N ALA A 203 -6.11 23.47 -4.78
CA ALA A 203 -6.95 24.60 -4.37
C ALA A 203 -8.42 24.25 -4.08
N GLY A 204 -8.82 23.00 -4.30
CA GLY A 204 -10.18 22.53 -4.08
C GLY A 204 -10.48 22.26 -2.59
N PRO A 205 -11.75 21.96 -2.27
CA PRO A 205 -12.10 21.42 -0.97
C PRO A 205 -11.44 20.05 -0.78
N PHE A 206 -11.29 19.63 0.48
CA PHE A 206 -10.85 18.28 0.80
C PHE A 206 -11.72 17.24 0.07
N GLU A 207 -11.08 16.32 -0.65
CA GLU A 207 -11.77 15.27 -1.40
C GLU A 207 -11.34 13.88 -0.92
N TRP A 208 -12.30 13.00 -0.66
CA TRP A 208 -12.08 11.60 -0.30
C TRP A 208 -12.51 10.69 -1.45
N ARG A 209 -11.64 9.76 -1.86
CA ARG A 209 -11.93 8.74 -2.89
C ARG A 209 -11.70 7.32 -2.40
N VAL A 210 -12.67 6.46 -2.66
CA VAL A 210 -12.60 5.02 -2.38
C VAL A 210 -13.31 4.25 -3.48
N ARG A 211 -12.93 2.99 -3.70
CA ARG A 211 -13.73 2.09 -4.53
C ARG A 211 -15.01 1.70 -3.80
N THR A 212 -16.15 2.14 -4.32
CA THR A 212 -17.48 1.75 -3.83
C THR A 212 -17.97 0.43 -4.42
N GLU A 213 -17.34 -0.05 -5.49
CA GLU A 213 -17.67 -1.31 -6.16
C GLU A 213 -16.40 -2.01 -6.65
N PRO A 214 -16.40 -3.35 -6.78
CA PRO A 214 -15.31 -4.11 -7.37
C PRO A 214 -14.95 -3.61 -8.77
N MET A 215 -13.65 -3.52 -9.07
CA MET A 215 -13.21 -3.18 -10.42
C MET A 215 -13.39 -4.40 -11.34
N PRO A 216 -14.15 -4.28 -12.45
CA PRO A 216 -14.29 -5.38 -13.39
C PRO A 216 -12.94 -5.77 -14.00
N HIS A 217 -12.65 -7.07 -13.99
CA HIS A 217 -11.41 -7.64 -14.54
C HIS A 217 -10.13 -7.01 -13.96
N ALA A 218 -10.13 -6.59 -12.70
CA ALA A 218 -8.97 -5.95 -12.07
C ALA A 218 -7.69 -6.80 -12.16
N SER A 219 -7.84 -8.13 -12.11
CA SER A 219 -6.75 -9.11 -12.30
C SER A 219 -5.98 -8.89 -13.60
N VAL A 220 -6.62 -8.50 -14.71
CA VAL A 220 -5.94 -8.34 -16.00
C VAL A 220 -4.99 -7.15 -16.03
N ARG A 221 -5.12 -6.22 -15.07
CA ARG A 221 -4.25 -5.05 -14.91
C ARG A 221 -2.97 -5.34 -14.12
N LEU A 222 -2.87 -6.51 -13.50
CA LEU A 222 -1.63 -6.95 -12.87
C LEU A 222 -0.60 -7.41 -13.92
N GLU A 223 0.66 -7.41 -13.52
CA GLU A 223 1.76 -7.99 -14.32
C GLU A 223 1.58 -9.50 -14.49
N ASN A 224 2.23 -10.07 -15.51
CA ASN A 224 2.00 -11.46 -15.92
C ASN A 224 2.20 -12.46 -14.78
N GLU A 225 3.27 -12.26 -14.03
CA GLU A 225 3.73 -13.10 -12.93
C GLU A 225 2.68 -13.15 -11.82
N TRP A 226 2.12 -11.99 -11.45
CA TRP A 226 1.05 -11.87 -10.47
C TRP A 226 -0.27 -12.46 -10.97
N ARG A 227 -0.59 -12.28 -12.26
CA ARG A 227 -1.78 -12.91 -12.86
C ARG A 227 -1.71 -14.42 -12.85
N ASP A 228 -0.53 -14.98 -13.02
CA ASP A 228 -0.32 -16.43 -13.04
C ASP A 228 -0.62 -17.07 -11.68
N LEU A 229 -0.34 -16.37 -10.59
CA LEU A 229 -0.71 -16.79 -9.23
C LEU A 229 -2.24 -16.85 -9.01
N LEU A 230 -3.01 -16.05 -9.75
CA LEU A 230 -4.48 -16.01 -9.65
C LEU A 230 -5.17 -17.07 -10.51
N ARG A 231 -4.44 -17.78 -11.38
CA ARG A 231 -5.02 -18.81 -12.23
C ARG A 231 -5.51 -19.97 -11.35
N PRO A 232 -6.70 -20.54 -11.62
CA PRO A 232 -7.11 -21.74 -10.91
C PRO A 232 -6.06 -22.84 -11.15
N LEU A 233 -5.60 -23.50 -10.10
CA LEU A 233 -4.80 -24.71 -10.21
C LEU A 233 -5.61 -25.72 -11.03
N SER A 234 -5.23 -25.94 -12.29
CA SER A 234 -5.93 -26.91 -13.11
C SER A 234 -5.82 -28.28 -12.44
N LYS A 235 -6.95 -28.96 -12.22
CA LYS A 235 -7.01 -30.27 -11.54
C LYS A 235 -6.16 -31.36 -12.20
N THR A 236 -5.66 -31.11 -13.41
CA THR A 236 -4.88 -32.02 -14.24
C THR A 236 -3.38 -31.73 -14.23
N GLN A 237 -2.91 -30.64 -13.64
CA GLN A 237 -1.49 -30.42 -13.40
C GLN A 237 -1.15 -30.81 -11.97
N SER A 238 -0.99 -32.12 -11.73
CA SER A 238 -0.03 -32.56 -10.73
C SER A 238 1.28 -31.84 -11.04
N PRO A 239 1.94 -31.17 -10.08
CA PRO A 239 3.14 -30.41 -10.36
C PRO A 239 4.26 -31.38 -10.73
N SER A 240 4.34 -31.77 -12.01
CA SER A 240 5.59 -32.14 -12.64
C SER A 240 6.36 -30.83 -12.84
N MET A 241 6.77 -30.22 -11.72
CA MET A 241 7.94 -29.36 -11.79
C MET A 241 9.03 -30.21 -12.43
N SER A 242 9.67 -29.66 -13.46
CA SER A 242 10.84 -30.31 -14.02
C SER A 242 11.82 -30.58 -12.86
N PRO A 243 12.55 -31.70 -12.88
CA PRO A 243 13.58 -31.97 -11.87
C PRO A 243 14.55 -30.79 -11.67
N SER A 244 14.72 -29.93 -12.69
CA SER A 244 15.50 -28.69 -12.61
C SER A 244 14.83 -27.59 -11.80
N ALA A 245 13.52 -27.33 -11.97
CA ALA A 245 12.81 -26.28 -11.23
C ALA A 245 12.68 -26.64 -9.74
N ARG A 246 12.42 -27.93 -9.43
CA ARG A 246 12.46 -28.44 -8.05
C ARG A 246 13.84 -28.30 -7.42
N ARG A 247 14.92 -28.63 -8.15
CA ARG A 247 16.28 -28.47 -7.63
C ARG A 247 16.63 -27.03 -7.31
N VAL A 248 16.23 -26.06 -8.14
CA VAL A 248 16.54 -24.65 -7.87
C VAL A 248 15.79 -24.14 -6.64
N THR A 249 14.52 -24.52 -6.45
CA THR A 249 13.76 -24.16 -5.25
C THR A 249 14.25 -24.89 -4.00
N ASP A 250 14.59 -26.18 -4.11
CA ASP A 250 15.06 -27.00 -2.99
C ASP A 250 16.50 -26.63 -2.60
N GLU A 251 17.40 -26.33 -3.55
CA GLU A 251 18.75 -25.82 -3.27
C GLU A 251 18.69 -24.40 -2.69
N ALA A 252 17.82 -23.53 -3.19
CA ALA A 252 17.65 -22.20 -2.62
C ALA A 252 17.10 -22.27 -1.18
N LEU A 253 16.10 -23.14 -0.92
CA LEU A 253 15.59 -23.38 0.44
C LEU A 253 16.64 -24.03 1.34
N GLU A 254 17.38 -25.05 0.87
CA GLU A 254 18.43 -25.70 1.65
C GLU A 254 19.59 -24.73 1.95
N GLN A 255 19.97 -23.87 1.02
CA GLN A 255 20.99 -22.84 1.23
C GLN A 255 20.52 -21.79 2.25
N LEU A 256 19.25 -21.38 2.19
CA LEU A 256 18.64 -20.50 3.20
C LEU A 256 18.62 -21.17 4.58
N VAL A 257 18.19 -22.43 4.68
CA VAL A 257 18.15 -23.18 5.95
C VAL A 257 19.56 -23.36 6.54
N ARG A 258 20.58 -23.66 5.71
CA ARG A 258 21.97 -23.77 6.17
C ARG A 258 22.59 -22.44 6.57
N ALA A 259 22.20 -21.34 5.94
CA ALA A 259 22.65 -20.00 6.31
C ALA A 259 21.98 -19.47 7.59
N SER A 260 20.90 -20.11 8.04
CA SER A 260 20.10 -19.72 9.22
C SER A 260 20.40 -20.54 10.48
N ALA A 261 21.27 -21.55 10.39
CA ALA A 261 21.69 -22.43 11.48
C ALA A 261 23.13 -22.13 11.90
#